data_AF-A0A098GA22-F1
#
_entry.id   AF-A0A098GA22-F1
#
_cell.length_a   1.000
_cell.length_b   1.000
_cell.length_c   1.000
_cell.angle_alpha   90.00
_cell.angle_beta   90.00
_cell.angle_gamma   90.00
#
_symmetry.space_group_name_H-M   'P 1'
#
loop_
_entity.id
_entity.type
_entity.pdbx_description
1 polymer ?
#
loop_
_entity_poly.entity_id
_entity_poly.type
_entity_poly.pdbx_seq_one_letter_code
_entity_poly.pdbx_strand_id
1 'polypeptide(L)' 'MSMEYIRMYYKVPAKRGQKVVANGVPGIITGSRGAHLKIRLEGQKSSSLYYPTWEIQYL' A
#
# COMPACT_ATOMS: atom_id res chain seq x y z
N MET A 1 11.51 -8.38 4.23
CA MET A 1 11.47 -7.34 3.16
C MET A 1 10.84 -6.07 3.73
N SER A 2 11.41 -4.92 3.36
CA SER A 2 11.05 -3.60 3.87
C SER A 2 10.25 -2.79 2.83
N MET A 3 9.61 -1.71 3.28
CA MET A 3 8.97 -0.74 2.38
C MET A 3 9.98 -0.03 1.47
N GLU A 4 11.26 0.05 1.87
CA GLU A 4 12.35 0.53 1.02
C GLU A 4 12.58 -0.37 -0.18
N TYR A 5 12.65 -1.70 0.04
CA TYR A 5 12.74 -2.65 -1.06
C TYR A 5 11.57 -2.48 -2.04
N ILE A 6 10.34 -2.33 -1.53
CA ILE A 6 9.15 -2.13 -2.39
C ILE A 6 9.30 -0.87 -3.25
N ARG A 7 9.72 0.26 -2.66
CA ARG A 7 9.96 1.52 -3.39
C ARG A 7 11.03 1.36 -4.46
N MET A 8 12.15 0.70 -4.13
CA MET A 8 13.29 0.55 -5.04
C MET A 8 13.04 -0.46 -6.15
N TYR A 9 12.35 -1.56 -5.85
CA TYR A 9 12.09 -2.67 -6.77
C TYR A 9 10.92 -2.37 -7.71
N TYR A 10 9.75 -2.00 -7.15
CA TYR A 10 8.56 -1.70 -7.94
C TYR A 10 8.50 -0.26 -8.46
N LYS A 11 9.46 0.60 -8.07
CA LYS A 11 9.52 2.03 -8.46
C LYS A 11 8.25 2.81 -8.09
N VAL A 12 7.60 2.42 -6.99
CA VAL A 12 6.40 3.09 -6.48
C VAL A 12 6.74 4.04 -5.32
N PRO A 13 6.02 5.16 -5.14
CA PRO A 13 6.30 6.12 -4.08
C PRO A 13 5.75 5.70 -2.69
N ALA A 14 5.63 4.40 -2.42
CA ALA A 14 4.94 3.87 -1.24
C ALA A 14 5.57 4.30 0.11
N LYS A 15 4.78 4.99 0.95
CA LYS A 15 5.19 5.43 2.29
C LYS A 15 4.15 5.06 3.36
N ARG A 16 4.58 4.75 4.58
CA ARG A 16 3.68 4.51 5.71
C ARG A 16 2.94 5.80 6.05
N GLY A 17 1.63 5.71 6.24
CA GLY A 17 0.75 6.86 6.45
C GLY A 17 0.28 7.56 5.18
N GLN A 18 0.78 7.17 4.00
CA GLN A 18 0.35 7.75 2.74
C GLN A 18 -1.07 7.30 2.39
N LYS A 19 -1.86 8.24 1.85
CA LYS A 19 -3.17 7.97 1.29
C LYS A 19 -3.04 7.31 -0.07
N VAL A 20 -3.86 6.31 -0.32
CA VAL A 20 -3.90 5.57 -1.58
C VAL A 20 -5.34 5.26 -1.93
N VAL A 21 -5.61 5.00 -3.20
CA VAL A 21 -6.87 4.39 -3.65
C VAL A 21 -6.52 3.01 -4.15
N ALA A 22 -7.02 1.97 -3.48
CA ALA A 22 -6.80 0.57 -3.86
C ALA A 22 -8.14 -0.04 -4.31
N ASN A 23 -8.18 -0.57 -5.53
CA ASN A 23 -9.41 -1.11 -6.15
C ASN A 23 -10.59 -0.11 -6.12
N GLY A 24 -10.31 1.17 -6.37
CA GLY A 24 -11.32 2.24 -6.32
C GLY A 24 -11.77 2.66 -4.92
N VAL A 25 -11.21 2.07 -3.85
CA VAL A 25 -11.55 2.41 -2.46
C VAL A 25 -10.40 3.19 -1.82
N PRO A 26 -10.66 4.38 -1.24
CA PRO A 26 -9.67 5.13 -0.48
C PRO A 26 -9.14 4.33 0.72
N GLY A 27 -7.86 4.51 1.03
CA GLY A 27 -7.19 3.84 2.12
C GLY A 27 -5.87 4.49 2.50
N ILE A 28 -5.22 3.90 3.50
CA ILE A 28 -3.94 4.37 4.03
C ILE A 28 -2.97 3.19 4.12
N ILE A 29 -1.74 3.39 3.64
CA ILE A 29 -0.66 2.42 3.82
C ILE A 29 -0.29 2.38 5.30
N THR A 30 -0.56 1.27 5.96
CA THR A 30 -0.22 1.07 7.38
C THR A 30 1.14 0.41 7.57
N GLY A 31 1.68 -0.23 6.52
CA GLY A 31 2.99 -0.87 6.54
C GLY A 31 3.24 -1.73 5.32
N SER A 32 4.15 -2.69 5.45
CA SER A 32 4.49 -3.69 4.42
C SER A 32 4.72 -5.05 5.06
N ARG A 33 4.49 -6.13 4.31
CA ARG A 33 4.85 -7.50 4.71
C ARG A 33 5.30 -8.25 3.47
N GLY A 34 6.52 -8.77 3.47
CA GLY A 34 7.09 -9.38 2.25
C GLY A 34 7.21 -8.35 1.13
N ALA A 35 6.76 -8.71 -0.07
CA ALA A 35 6.70 -7.83 -1.25
C ALA A 35 5.35 -7.09 -1.39
N HIS A 36 4.50 -7.11 -0.35
CA HIS A 36 3.16 -6.51 -0.37
C HIS A 36 3.05 -5.30 0.55
N LEU A 37 2.15 -4.37 0.19
CA LEU A 37 1.73 -3.26 1.03
C LEU A 37 0.58 -3.67 1.92
N LYS A 38 0.62 -3.25 3.18
CA LYS A 38 -0.53 -3.32 4.07
C LYS A 38 -1.31 -2.02 3.94
N ILE A 39 -2.54 -2.11 3.46
CA ILE A 39 -3.42 -0.96 3.27
C ILE A 39 -4.66 -1.19 4.11
N ARG A 40 -5.03 -0.19 4.91
CA ARG A 40 -6.33 -0.15 5.57
C ARG A 40 -7.26 0.69 4.71
N LEU A 41 -8.22 0.04 4.08
CA LEU A 41 -9.29 0.72 3.35
C LEU A 41 -10.20 1.48 4.31
N GLU A 42 -10.80 2.55 3.82
CA GLU A 42 -11.82 3.30 4.55
C GLU A 42 -13.01 2.38 4.86
N GLY A 43 -13.52 2.44 6.09
CA GLY A 43 -14.56 1.54 6.60
C GLY A 43 -14.08 0.18 7.09
N GLN A 44 -12.81 -0.21 6.87
CA GLN A 44 -12.26 -1.46 7.40
C GLN A 44 -11.47 -1.25 8.70
N LYS A 45 -11.68 -2.14 9.67
CA LYS A 45 -10.92 -2.14 10.94
C LYS A 45 -9.49 -2.68 10.78
N SER A 46 -9.28 -3.56 9.79
CA SER A 46 -8.03 -4.28 9.55
C SER A 46 -7.35 -3.86 8.25
N SER A 47 -6.04 -4.08 8.15
CA SER A 47 -5.30 -3.85 6.91
C SER A 47 -5.16 -5.14 6.11
N SER A 48 -5.38 -5.06 4.81
CA SER A 48 -5.21 -6.15 3.85
C SER A 48 -3.91 -5.99 3.06
N LEU A 49 -3.46 -7.09 2.46
CA LEU A 49 -2.23 -7.13 1.65
C LEU A 49 -2.56 -6.81 0.19
N TYR A 50 -1.82 -5.87 -0.39
CA TYR A 50 -1.97 -5.47 -1.78
C TYR A 50 -0.64 -5.53 -2.51
N TYR A 51 -0.71 -5.89 -3.79
CA TYR A 51 0.45 -5.80 -4.68
C TYR A 51 0.74 -4.33 -4.97
N PRO A 52 2.00 -3.86 -4.83
CA PRO A 52 2.33 -2.45 -4.94
C PRO A 52 1.98 -1.82 -6.30
N THR A 53 1.86 -2.62 -7.35
CA THR A 53 1.63 -2.18 -8.73
C THR A 53 0.23 -2.49 -9.25
N TRP A 54 -0.62 -3.18 -8.49
CA TRP A 54 -1.93 -3.63 -8.96
C TRP A 54 -3.04 -2.72 -8.43
N GLU A 55 -3.66 -1.94 -9.31
CA GLU A 55 -4.84 -1.11 -9.00
C GLU A 55 -4.66 -0.22 -7.75
N ILE A 56 -3.45 0.28 -7.54
CA ILE A 56 -3.13 1.26 -6.49
C ILE A 56 -2.82 2.60 -7.14
N GLN A 57 -3.57 3.63 -6.74
CA GLN A 57 -3.21 5.02 -6.98
C GLN A 57 -2.57 5.59 -5.72
N TYR A 58 -1.35 6.09 -5.87
CA TYR A 58 -0.62 6.77 -4.80
C TYR A 58 -0.95 8.26 -4.85
N LEU A 59 -1.51 8.79 -3.77
CA LEU A 59 -1.85 10.21 -3.61
C LEU A 59 -0.72 10.96 -2.89
#